data_AF-A0A3D2KTS1-F1
#
_entry.id   AF-A0A3D2KTS1-F1
#
_cell.length_a   1.000
_cell.length_b   1.000
_cell.length_c   1.000
_cell.angle_alpha   90.00
_cell.angle_beta   90.00
_cell.angle_gamma   90.00
#
_symmetry.space_group_name_H-M   'P 1'
#
loop_
_entity.id
_entity.type
_entity.pdbx_description
1 polymer ?
#
loop_
_entity_poly.entity_id
_entity_poly.type
_entity_poly.pdbx_seq_one_letter_code
_entity_poly.pdbx_strand_id
1 'polypeptide(L)'
;MKWKTTILLILANVLVFVWIYKRGHYTHGVKSDEFVFAHKLESVDWFEISGKALPQKRILKRDRDAWLLVEPVQWAANNFAVLQILSQLRYLEKEVSFSLEDIKASGQTLEDYGLAEPSLIIRFGDRDHTYELRVGQPAKIGQRIYIFDPETENVLVVSEALRDSLLVELAALRDYHVIALKAFDIHAVKVKKDNLAVFLEKSKELWGFIAPIHTKADTKALDGVLSDIAESKAEAFIDDYKDLAEFGLDTPEVKITLQGPHSKETLCLGKQVPEKNLFYVKREDAHSVFTLPIRLFARLLSAQEALRDSRIWTFSPERLTRIEIAGKDRSVSLQKLENGPWQVLAENKAHIADEEGMRNLILSLQGLEAIRFVNDAPSAVDLTKLGFDEPRREVRLSFVEEQKWLTLTGTDENNALYAKTKDLPFIYEVRRWILDDLSLNSLHYRNKVLEKLPEAAKVEKVELLDREKPILSVELKDETAFEAPAGFSDKEKEALFTIVGNLHEVECKELLMDSFKPQFELDASTPVEWRYKLIATIFLPGKEEREQKVYFLSERLGGTFQIGGSIEKQLTFSLKQEWIDALAVLIKKSL
;
A
#
# COMPACT_ATOMS: atom_id res chain seq x y z
N MET A 1 -13.00 -59.16 -68.09
CA MET A 1 -13.29 -58.88 -66.66
C MET A 1 -14.74 -59.20 -66.37
N LYS A 2 -15.03 -59.99 -65.33
CA LYS A 2 -16.37 -60.53 -65.05
C LYS A 2 -17.27 -59.44 -64.44
N TRP A 3 -17.98 -58.70 -65.29
CA TRP A 3 -18.81 -57.55 -64.88
C TRP A 3 -19.94 -57.93 -63.89
N LYS A 4 -20.43 -59.17 -63.95
CA LYS A 4 -21.47 -59.69 -63.03
C LYS A 4 -21.00 -59.78 -61.57
N THR A 5 -19.74 -60.16 -61.33
CA THR A 5 -19.18 -60.22 -59.96
C THR A 5 -18.87 -58.83 -59.41
N THR A 6 -18.49 -57.88 -60.27
CA THR A 6 -18.22 -56.50 -59.87
C THR A 6 -19.49 -55.77 -59.46
N ILE A 7 -20.61 -55.97 -60.17
CA ILE A 7 -21.90 -55.36 -59.82
C ILE A 7 -22.41 -55.92 -58.48
N LEU A 8 -22.29 -57.22 -58.25
CA LEU A 8 -22.71 -57.84 -56.99
C LEU A 8 -21.92 -57.30 -55.79
N LEU A 9 -20.63 -57.05 -55.97
CA LEU A 9 -19.74 -56.55 -54.91
C LEU A 9 -19.97 -55.07 -54.61
N ILE A 10 -20.33 -54.27 -55.62
CA ILE A 10 -20.78 -52.88 -55.42
C ILE A 10 -22.10 -52.86 -54.67
N LEU A 11 -23.06 -53.73 -55.02
CA LEU A 11 -24.37 -53.78 -54.37
C LEU A 11 -24.26 -54.24 -52.91
N ALA A 12 -23.37 -55.18 -52.61
CA ALA A 12 -23.04 -55.59 -51.24
C ALA A 12 -22.40 -54.45 -50.45
N ASN A 13 -21.46 -53.70 -51.03
CA ASN A 13 -20.87 -52.53 -50.38
C ASN A 13 -21.86 -51.40 -50.17
N VAL A 14 -22.80 -51.17 -51.08
CA VAL A 14 -23.88 -50.20 -50.89
C VAL A 14 -24.82 -50.64 -49.77
N LEU A 15 -25.13 -51.93 -49.65
CA LEU A 15 -25.93 -52.46 -48.54
C LEU A 15 -25.22 -52.31 -47.19
N VAL A 16 -23.92 -52.60 -47.13
CA VAL A 16 -23.09 -52.39 -45.93
C VAL A 16 -22.98 -50.90 -45.61
N PHE A 17 -22.82 -50.04 -46.61
CA PHE A 17 -22.80 -48.59 -46.44
C PHE A 17 -24.15 -48.05 -45.97
N VAL A 18 -25.28 -48.54 -46.50
CA VAL A 18 -26.63 -48.20 -46.03
C VAL A 18 -26.87 -48.71 -44.61
N TRP A 19 -26.33 -49.88 -44.26
CA TRP A 19 -26.40 -50.44 -42.91
C TRP A 19 -25.55 -49.62 -41.92
N ILE A 20 -24.34 -49.22 -42.29
CA ILE A 20 -23.48 -48.33 -41.50
C ILE A 20 -24.07 -46.91 -41.45
N TYR A 21 -24.65 -46.39 -42.52
CA TYR A 21 -25.29 -45.07 -42.56
C TYR A 21 -26.57 -45.04 -41.71
N LYS A 22 -27.38 -46.11 -41.74
CA LYS A 22 -28.52 -46.28 -40.81
C LYS A 22 -28.09 -46.46 -39.35
N ARG A 23 -26.88 -46.96 -39.09
CA ARG A 23 -26.35 -47.16 -37.73
C ARG A 23 -25.51 -45.96 -37.24
N GLY A 24 -25.00 -45.15 -38.15
CA GLY A 24 -24.07 -44.03 -37.91
C GLY A 24 -24.67 -42.63 -37.98
N HIS A 25 -25.91 -42.48 -38.46
CA HIS A 25 -26.69 -41.25 -38.34
C HIS A 25 -27.82 -41.40 -37.32
N TYR A 26 -27.46 -41.67 -36.06
CA TYR A 26 -28.21 -41.14 -34.94
C TYR A 26 -27.64 -39.77 -34.62
N THR A 27 -28.29 -38.75 -35.17
CA THR A 27 -28.27 -37.39 -34.63
C THR A 27 -28.32 -37.47 -33.10
N HIS A 28 -27.26 -37.01 -32.42
CA HIS A 28 -27.32 -36.67 -31.00
C HIS A 28 -28.20 -35.43 -30.84
N GLY A 29 -29.50 -35.60 -31.07
CA GLY A 29 -30.47 -34.87 -30.27
C GLY A 29 -30.42 -35.56 -28.91
N VAL A 30 -29.96 -34.84 -27.89
CA VAL A 30 -30.00 -35.28 -26.49
C VAL A 30 -31.42 -35.78 -26.23
N LYS A 31 -31.61 -37.10 -26.16
CA LYS A 31 -32.88 -37.67 -25.73
C LYS A 31 -32.95 -37.41 -24.24
N SER A 32 -33.97 -36.70 -23.82
CA SER A 32 -34.32 -36.42 -22.42
C SER A 32 -34.56 -37.67 -21.55
N ASP A 33 -34.48 -38.88 -22.12
CA ASP A 33 -34.63 -40.18 -21.43
C ASP A 33 -33.32 -40.76 -20.85
N GLU A 34 -32.16 -40.16 -21.13
CA GLU A 34 -30.85 -40.66 -20.67
C GLU A 34 -30.51 -40.25 -19.23
N PHE A 35 -31.02 -39.10 -18.78
CA PHE A 35 -30.75 -38.56 -17.44
C PHE A 35 -31.92 -38.82 -16.49
N VAL A 36 -31.71 -39.68 -15.50
CA VAL A 36 -32.79 -40.23 -14.67
C VAL A 36 -33.49 -39.18 -13.80
N PHE A 37 -32.75 -38.17 -13.34
CA PHE A 37 -33.23 -37.23 -12.31
C PHE A 37 -33.25 -35.76 -12.76
N ALA A 38 -32.95 -35.47 -14.04
CA ALA A 38 -32.78 -34.09 -14.50
C ALA A 38 -34.00 -33.19 -14.22
N HIS A 39 -35.21 -33.68 -14.50
CA HIS A 39 -36.47 -32.97 -14.27
C HIS A 39 -36.80 -32.77 -12.78
N LYS A 40 -36.31 -33.65 -11.90
CA LYS A 40 -36.53 -33.58 -10.45
C LYS A 40 -35.62 -32.57 -9.75
N LEU A 41 -34.59 -32.06 -10.45
CA LEU A 41 -33.53 -31.18 -9.93
C LEU A 41 -33.62 -29.74 -10.46
N GLU A 42 -34.71 -29.36 -11.13
CA GLU A 42 -34.91 -28.01 -11.67
C GLU A 42 -35.32 -27.00 -10.58
N SER A 43 -36.18 -27.41 -9.63
CA SER A 43 -36.73 -26.57 -8.56
C SER A 43 -36.14 -26.84 -7.17
N VAL A 44 -35.02 -27.55 -7.08
CA VAL A 44 -34.51 -28.02 -5.78
C VAL A 44 -34.01 -26.85 -4.92
N ASP A 45 -34.66 -26.71 -3.77
CA ASP A 45 -34.37 -25.69 -2.76
C ASP A 45 -33.70 -26.29 -1.52
N TRP A 46 -33.64 -27.61 -1.38
CA TRP A 46 -32.90 -28.27 -0.30
C TRP A 46 -32.45 -29.68 -0.67
N PHE A 47 -31.39 -30.14 -0.01
CA PHE A 47 -31.02 -31.55 -0.03
C PHE A 47 -30.39 -31.98 1.30
N GLU A 48 -30.54 -33.25 1.62
CA GLU A 48 -30.00 -33.95 2.76
C GLU A 48 -29.15 -35.12 2.28
N ILE A 49 -27.99 -35.29 2.91
CA ILE A 49 -27.16 -36.48 2.78
C ILE A 49 -26.99 -37.09 4.17
N SER A 50 -27.43 -38.33 4.35
CA SER A 50 -27.33 -39.08 5.59
C SER A 50 -26.95 -40.54 5.32
N GLY A 51 -26.61 -41.31 6.35
CA GLY A 51 -26.27 -42.74 6.20
C GLY A 51 -25.07 -43.17 7.04
N LYS A 52 -24.79 -44.48 7.06
CA LYS A 52 -23.72 -45.08 7.87
C LYS A 52 -22.31 -44.65 7.44
N ALA A 53 -22.15 -44.23 6.19
CA ALA A 53 -20.87 -43.77 5.66
C ALA A 53 -20.52 -42.32 6.06
N LEU A 54 -21.44 -41.58 6.69
CA LEU A 54 -21.21 -40.22 7.17
C LEU A 54 -21.24 -40.18 8.71
N PRO A 55 -20.34 -39.41 9.35
CA PRO A 55 -20.35 -39.28 10.81
C PRO A 55 -21.60 -38.53 11.30
N GLN A 56 -22.11 -37.60 10.50
CA GLN A 56 -23.27 -36.77 10.82
C GLN A 56 -24.08 -36.51 9.54
N LYS A 57 -25.40 -36.37 9.67
CA LYS A 57 -26.27 -35.94 8.56
C LYS A 57 -25.94 -34.52 8.15
N ARG A 58 -26.10 -34.22 6.87
CA ARG A 58 -25.79 -32.92 6.25
C ARG A 58 -27.03 -32.40 5.57
N ILE A 59 -27.49 -31.22 5.95
CA ILE A 59 -28.67 -30.59 5.35
C ILE A 59 -28.25 -29.26 4.77
N LEU A 60 -28.52 -29.07 3.49
CA LEU A 60 -28.29 -27.83 2.78
C LEU A 60 -29.62 -27.28 2.28
N LYS A 61 -29.83 -25.99 2.49
CA LYS A 61 -31.02 -25.26 2.05
C LYS A 61 -30.62 -24.04 1.26
N ARG A 62 -31.39 -23.73 0.23
CA ARG A 62 -31.27 -22.52 -0.56
C ARG A 62 -32.03 -21.40 0.15
N ASP A 63 -31.33 -20.32 0.46
CA ASP A 63 -31.90 -19.06 0.94
C ASP A 63 -31.66 -17.98 -0.12
N ARG A 64 -32.75 -17.57 -0.79
CA ARG A 64 -32.73 -16.72 -1.99
C ARG A 64 -31.79 -17.30 -3.06
N ASP A 65 -30.60 -16.73 -3.21
CA ASP A 65 -29.62 -17.11 -4.23
C ASP A 65 -28.43 -17.90 -3.66
N ALA A 66 -28.34 -18.07 -2.34
CA ALA A 66 -27.21 -18.72 -1.68
C ALA A 66 -27.61 -20.03 -1.03
N TRP A 67 -26.69 -20.99 -1.03
CA TRP A 67 -26.85 -22.22 -0.27
C TRP A 67 -26.31 -22.04 1.15
N LEU A 68 -27.05 -22.54 2.13
CA LEU A 68 -26.70 -22.57 3.53
C LEU A 68 -26.60 -24.02 3.99
N LEU A 69 -25.49 -24.37 4.63
CA LEU A 69 -25.38 -25.57 5.43
C LEU A 69 -26.14 -25.31 6.74
N VAL A 70 -27.17 -26.11 7.02
CA VAL A 70 -28.03 -25.98 8.20
C VAL A 70 -27.65 -27.01 9.25
N GLU A 71 -27.32 -28.22 8.82
CA GLU A 71 -26.82 -29.29 9.68
C GLU A 71 -25.53 -29.88 9.11
N PRO A 72 -24.57 -30.27 9.96
CA PRO A 72 -24.62 -30.22 11.42
C PRO A 72 -24.32 -28.84 12.02
N VAL A 73 -23.88 -27.89 11.20
CA VAL A 73 -23.60 -26.52 11.62
C VAL A 73 -24.26 -25.53 10.68
N GLN A 74 -24.72 -24.41 11.23
CA GLN A 74 -25.23 -23.29 10.46
C GLN A 74 -24.07 -22.47 9.89
N TRP A 75 -23.83 -22.56 8.58
CA TRP A 75 -22.77 -21.83 7.88
C TRP A 75 -23.12 -21.62 6.40
N ALA A 76 -22.53 -20.61 5.75
CA ALA A 76 -22.68 -20.43 4.31
C ALA A 76 -22.08 -21.64 3.57
N ALA A 77 -22.78 -22.19 2.59
CA ALA A 77 -22.27 -23.34 1.85
C ALA A 77 -21.35 -22.91 0.71
N ASN A 78 -20.36 -23.75 0.41
CA ASN A 78 -19.56 -23.60 -0.78
C ASN A 78 -20.42 -23.89 -2.02
N ASN A 79 -20.86 -22.84 -2.70
CA ASN A 79 -21.75 -22.96 -3.84
C ASN A 79 -21.20 -23.88 -4.94
N PHE A 80 -19.88 -23.90 -5.16
CA PHE A 80 -19.28 -24.80 -6.15
C PHE A 80 -19.43 -26.27 -5.76
N ALA A 81 -19.14 -26.62 -4.50
CA ALA A 81 -19.28 -27.99 -4.01
C ALA A 81 -20.74 -28.45 -4.07
N VAL A 82 -21.68 -27.57 -3.72
CA VAL A 82 -23.11 -27.85 -3.82
C VAL A 82 -23.55 -28.08 -5.26
N LEU A 83 -23.20 -27.17 -6.16
CA LEU A 83 -23.55 -27.29 -7.58
C LEU A 83 -22.91 -28.52 -8.23
N GLN A 84 -21.72 -28.93 -7.80
CA GLN A 84 -21.09 -30.16 -8.27
C GLN A 84 -21.93 -31.38 -7.89
N ILE A 85 -22.39 -31.49 -6.64
CA ILE A 85 -23.27 -32.59 -6.20
C ILE A 85 -24.58 -32.60 -7.00
N LEU A 86 -25.24 -31.45 -7.11
CA LEU A 86 -26.49 -31.32 -7.87
C LEU A 86 -26.30 -31.62 -9.36
N SER A 87 -25.16 -31.24 -9.94
CA SER A 87 -24.81 -31.53 -11.32
C SER A 87 -24.58 -33.02 -11.54
N GLN A 88 -23.89 -33.71 -10.61
CA GLN A 88 -23.72 -35.18 -10.69
C GLN A 88 -25.06 -35.91 -10.63
N LEU A 89 -26.00 -35.45 -9.79
CA LEU A 89 -27.35 -36.00 -9.75
C LEU A 89 -28.15 -35.70 -11.02
N ARG A 90 -28.01 -34.48 -11.56
CA ARG A 90 -28.76 -34.01 -12.74
C ARG A 90 -28.36 -34.76 -14.00
N TYR A 91 -27.06 -34.95 -14.20
CA TYR A 91 -26.51 -35.64 -15.37
C TYR A 91 -26.19 -37.11 -15.09
N LEU A 92 -26.86 -37.71 -14.10
CA LEU A 92 -26.67 -39.10 -13.77
C LEU A 92 -27.19 -40.00 -14.89
N GLU A 93 -26.27 -40.61 -15.62
CA GLU A 93 -26.57 -41.60 -16.65
C GLU A 93 -26.79 -42.97 -16.01
N LYS A 94 -27.90 -43.62 -16.36
CA LYS A 94 -28.13 -45.03 -16.01
C LYS A 94 -27.46 -45.93 -17.04
N GLU A 95 -26.55 -46.79 -16.59
CA GLU A 95 -25.99 -47.81 -17.48
C GLU A 95 -26.93 -49.00 -17.61
N VAL A 96 -27.48 -49.46 -16.48
CA VAL A 96 -28.39 -50.60 -16.38
C VAL A 96 -29.43 -50.32 -15.29
N SER A 97 -30.66 -50.79 -15.47
CA SER A 97 -31.72 -50.73 -14.47
C SER A 97 -32.42 -52.08 -14.32
N PHE A 98 -32.75 -52.46 -13.09
CA PHE A 98 -33.51 -53.66 -12.77
C PHE A 98 -34.71 -53.29 -11.91
N SER A 99 -35.89 -53.82 -12.21
CA SER A 99 -37.05 -53.65 -11.34
C SER A 99 -36.92 -54.51 -10.08
N LEU A 100 -37.57 -54.11 -9.00
CA LEU A 100 -37.64 -54.92 -7.78
C LEU A 100 -38.27 -56.30 -8.03
N GLU A 101 -39.18 -56.41 -9.00
CA GLU A 101 -39.80 -57.67 -9.43
C GLU A 101 -38.78 -58.61 -10.12
N ASP A 102 -37.95 -58.08 -11.02
CA ASP A 102 -36.91 -58.85 -11.72
C ASP A 102 -35.87 -59.41 -10.74
N ILE A 103 -35.48 -58.59 -9.74
CA ILE A 103 -34.54 -58.98 -8.70
C ILE A 103 -35.11 -60.16 -7.89
N LYS A 104 -36.38 -60.06 -7.46
CA LYS A 104 -37.06 -61.14 -6.73
C LYS A 104 -37.21 -62.41 -7.58
N ALA A 105 -37.52 -62.27 -8.87
CA ALA A 105 -37.64 -63.40 -9.80
C ALA A 105 -36.30 -64.14 -10.00
N SER A 106 -35.17 -63.43 -9.87
CA SER A 106 -33.82 -64.01 -9.93
C SER A 106 -33.36 -64.68 -8.63
N GLY A 107 -34.18 -64.65 -7.57
CA GLY A 107 -33.84 -65.17 -6.24
C GLY A 107 -32.89 -64.27 -5.44
N GLN A 108 -32.68 -63.04 -5.89
CA GLN A 108 -31.85 -62.04 -5.21
C GLN A 108 -32.73 -61.05 -4.42
N THR A 109 -32.10 -60.26 -3.57
CA THR A 109 -32.75 -59.30 -2.68
C THR A 109 -32.02 -57.96 -2.68
N LEU A 110 -32.61 -56.91 -2.09
CA LEU A 110 -31.94 -55.62 -1.91
C LEU A 110 -30.69 -55.72 -1.02
N GLU A 111 -30.57 -56.76 -0.18
CA GLU A 111 -29.37 -57.02 0.64
C GLU A 111 -28.15 -57.34 -0.25
N ASP A 112 -28.35 -58.09 -1.33
CA ASP A 112 -27.28 -58.48 -2.28
C ASP A 112 -26.62 -57.26 -2.97
N TYR A 113 -27.29 -56.11 -2.95
CA TYR A 113 -26.84 -54.84 -3.52
C TYR A 113 -26.48 -53.80 -2.44
N GLY A 114 -26.55 -54.17 -1.16
CA GLY A 114 -26.33 -53.25 -0.02
C GLY A 114 -27.40 -52.16 0.10
N LEU A 115 -28.61 -52.39 -0.43
CA LEU A 115 -29.71 -51.42 -0.49
C LEU A 115 -30.75 -51.62 0.62
N ALA A 116 -30.75 -52.78 1.28
CA ALA A 116 -31.55 -53.02 2.49
C ALA A 116 -31.07 -52.17 3.68
N GLU A 117 -29.75 -52.02 3.82
CA GLU A 117 -29.10 -51.08 4.72
C GLU A 117 -28.20 -50.14 3.92
N PRO A 118 -28.75 -49.08 3.32
CA PRO A 118 -28.01 -48.23 2.40
C PRO A 118 -26.83 -47.53 3.08
N SER A 119 -25.73 -47.40 2.34
CA SER A 119 -24.52 -46.72 2.80
C SER A 119 -24.75 -45.21 2.93
N LEU A 120 -25.53 -44.64 1.99
CA LEU A 120 -25.98 -43.26 1.99
C LEU A 120 -27.46 -43.18 1.57
N ILE A 121 -28.16 -42.18 2.09
CA ILE A 121 -29.50 -41.77 1.71
C ILE A 121 -29.41 -40.30 1.30
N ILE A 122 -29.90 -40.00 0.11
CA ILE A 122 -29.99 -38.64 -0.42
C ILE A 122 -31.48 -38.29 -0.42
N ARG A 123 -31.84 -37.17 0.20
CA ARG A 123 -33.17 -36.58 0.02
C ARG A 123 -33.02 -35.21 -0.59
N PHE A 124 -33.87 -34.86 -1.54
CA PHE A 124 -33.84 -33.54 -2.13
C PHE A 124 -35.23 -33.17 -2.64
N GLY A 125 -35.47 -31.88 -2.78
CA GLY A 125 -36.74 -31.42 -3.29
C GLY A 125 -36.98 -29.92 -3.08
N ASP A 126 -38.25 -29.57 -3.17
CA ASP A 126 -38.77 -28.24 -2.92
C ASP A 126 -39.76 -28.28 -1.74
N ARG A 127 -40.69 -27.33 -1.67
CA ARG A 127 -41.71 -27.27 -0.62
C ARG A 127 -42.82 -28.31 -0.79
N ASP A 128 -43.05 -28.77 -2.02
CA ASP A 128 -44.20 -29.58 -2.40
C ASP A 128 -43.81 -31.03 -2.69
N HIS A 129 -42.57 -31.27 -3.12
CA HIS A 129 -42.07 -32.58 -3.54
C HIS A 129 -40.79 -32.94 -2.79
N THR A 130 -40.69 -34.21 -2.37
CA THR A 130 -39.48 -34.79 -1.77
C THR A 130 -39.16 -36.09 -2.48
N TYR A 131 -37.92 -36.20 -2.94
CA TYR A 131 -37.39 -37.40 -3.57
C TYR A 131 -36.36 -38.03 -2.64
N GLU A 132 -36.32 -39.36 -2.59
CA GLU A 132 -35.35 -40.14 -1.81
C GLU A 132 -34.60 -41.07 -2.74
N LEU A 133 -33.27 -41.11 -2.63
CA LEU A 133 -32.41 -42.08 -3.30
C LEU A 133 -31.59 -42.83 -2.26
N ARG A 134 -31.56 -44.16 -2.35
CA ARG A 134 -30.78 -45.00 -1.45
C ARG A 134 -29.57 -45.53 -2.19
N VAL A 135 -28.38 -45.24 -1.68
CA VAL A 135 -27.11 -45.64 -2.30
C VAL A 135 -26.60 -46.90 -1.61
N GLY A 136 -26.38 -47.95 -2.39
CA GLY A 136 -25.97 -49.27 -1.94
C GLY A 136 -24.46 -49.44 -1.86
N GLN A 137 -24.00 -50.67 -2.13
CA GLN A 137 -22.57 -51.01 -2.17
C GLN A 137 -21.95 -50.80 -3.57
N PRO A 138 -20.63 -50.57 -3.67
CA PRO A 138 -19.94 -50.56 -4.95
C PRO A 138 -20.09 -51.90 -5.68
N ALA A 139 -20.25 -51.84 -7.00
CA ALA A 139 -20.28 -53.02 -7.85
C ALA A 139 -18.88 -53.63 -7.95
N LYS A 140 -18.81 -54.96 -8.13
CA LYS A 140 -17.54 -55.71 -8.18
C LYS A 140 -16.66 -55.35 -9.40
N ILE A 141 -17.22 -54.71 -10.43
CA ILE A 141 -16.56 -54.42 -11.70
C ILE A 141 -16.98 -53.02 -12.18
N GLY A 142 -16.00 -52.26 -12.68
CA GLY A 142 -16.26 -51.10 -13.54
C GLY A 142 -16.48 -49.75 -12.85
N GLN A 143 -16.09 -49.57 -11.58
CA GLN A 143 -16.28 -48.32 -10.81
C GLN A 143 -17.74 -47.83 -10.83
N ARG A 144 -18.65 -48.73 -10.46
CA ARG A 144 -20.09 -48.50 -10.45
C ARG A 144 -20.66 -48.64 -9.06
N ILE A 145 -21.83 -48.07 -8.85
CA ILE A 145 -22.59 -48.20 -7.62
C ILE A 145 -24.06 -48.46 -7.90
N TYR A 146 -24.70 -49.22 -7.00
CA TYR A 146 -26.14 -49.46 -7.03
C TYR A 146 -26.89 -48.35 -6.31
N ILE A 147 -27.97 -47.85 -6.92
CA ILE A 147 -28.88 -46.87 -6.33
C ILE A 147 -30.29 -47.41 -6.44
N PHE A 148 -31.07 -47.32 -5.37
CA PHE A 148 -32.49 -47.61 -5.40
C PHE A 148 -33.31 -46.33 -5.38
N ASP A 149 -34.22 -46.23 -6.35
CA ASP A 149 -35.27 -45.22 -6.41
C ASP A 149 -36.59 -45.82 -5.90
N PRO A 150 -37.04 -45.44 -4.68
CA PRO A 150 -38.29 -45.95 -4.10
C PRO A 150 -39.55 -45.54 -4.87
N GLU A 151 -39.51 -44.47 -5.67
CA GLU A 151 -40.68 -44.00 -6.42
C GLU A 151 -40.97 -44.89 -7.64
N THR A 152 -39.91 -45.33 -8.31
CA THR A 152 -40.00 -46.21 -9.49
C THR A 152 -39.75 -47.69 -9.16
N GLU A 153 -39.44 -48.01 -7.91
CA GLU A 153 -39.04 -49.34 -7.41
C GLU A 153 -37.91 -49.99 -8.23
N ASN A 154 -36.98 -49.19 -8.76
CA ASN A 154 -35.89 -49.65 -9.60
C ASN A 154 -34.53 -49.54 -8.91
N VAL A 155 -33.67 -50.53 -9.16
CA VAL A 155 -32.24 -50.47 -8.88
C VAL A 155 -31.49 -50.03 -10.13
N LEU A 156 -30.78 -48.92 -10.03
CA LEU A 156 -29.99 -48.29 -11.07
C LEU A 156 -28.51 -48.58 -10.82
N VAL A 157 -27.78 -48.90 -11.89
CA VAL A 157 -26.32 -49.00 -11.89
C VAL A 157 -25.75 -47.74 -12.50
N VAL A 158 -25.02 -46.97 -11.72
CA VAL A 158 -24.46 -45.67 -12.13
C VAL A 158 -22.97 -45.59 -11.79
N SER A 159 -22.30 -44.54 -12.25
CA SER A 159 -20.91 -44.26 -11.92
C SER A 159 -20.69 -44.07 -10.41
N GLU A 160 -19.61 -44.64 -9.87
CA GLU A 160 -19.19 -44.46 -8.48
C GLU A 160 -18.85 -42.99 -8.16
N ALA A 161 -18.58 -42.15 -9.17
CA ALA A 161 -18.34 -40.71 -9.00
C ALA A 161 -19.45 -39.99 -8.22
N LEU A 162 -20.71 -40.47 -8.30
CA LEU A 162 -21.79 -39.93 -7.47
C LEU A 162 -21.49 -40.13 -5.99
N ARG A 163 -21.11 -41.34 -5.56
CA ARG A 163 -20.78 -41.64 -4.16
C ARG A 163 -19.65 -40.76 -3.66
N ASP A 164 -18.60 -40.61 -4.46
CA ASP A 164 -17.45 -39.77 -4.10
C ASP A 164 -17.86 -38.30 -3.91
N SER A 165 -18.75 -37.78 -4.78
CA SER A 165 -19.28 -36.42 -4.64
C SER A 165 -20.11 -36.21 -3.37
N LEU A 166 -20.78 -37.25 -2.86
CA LEU A 166 -21.60 -37.18 -1.64
C LEU A 166 -20.77 -37.32 -0.35
N LEU A 167 -19.62 -37.99 -0.44
CA LEU A 167 -18.69 -38.25 0.67
C LEU A 167 -17.63 -37.16 0.86
N VAL A 168 -17.73 -36.03 0.15
CA VAL A 168 -16.83 -34.87 0.33
C VAL A 168 -16.73 -34.46 1.81
N GLU A 169 -15.59 -33.92 2.22
CA GLU A 169 -15.40 -33.49 3.61
C GLU A 169 -16.37 -32.36 3.99
N LEU A 170 -16.76 -32.32 5.27
CA LEU A 170 -17.69 -31.29 5.76
C LEU A 170 -17.14 -29.87 5.56
N ALA A 171 -15.83 -29.70 5.76
CA ALA A 171 -15.15 -28.43 5.50
C ALA A 171 -15.28 -27.98 4.04
N ALA A 172 -15.21 -28.90 3.07
CA ALA A 172 -15.33 -28.58 1.64
C ALA A 172 -16.74 -28.09 1.26
N LEU A 173 -17.76 -28.45 2.04
CA LEU A 173 -19.14 -27.97 1.87
C LEU A 173 -19.37 -26.57 2.44
N ARG A 174 -18.44 -26.02 3.22
CA ARG A 174 -18.54 -24.67 3.80
C ARG A 174 -17.86 -23.64 2.90
N ASP A 175 -18.46 -22.45 2.79
CA ASP A 175 -17.75 -21.31 2.24
C ASP A 175 -16.59 -20.96 3.17
N TYR A 176 -15.41 -20.83 2.58
CA TYR A 176 -14.20 -20.50 3.32
C TYR A 176 -14.16 -19.01 3.68
N HIS A 177 -14.92 -18.14 3.00
CA HIS A 177 -15.04 -16.74 3.40
C HIS A 177 -15.78 -16.63 4.73
N VAL A 178 -15.15 -15.94 5.67
CA VAL A 178 -15.62 -15.87 7.06
C VAL A 178 -16.43 -14.60 7.34
N ILE A 179 -16.24 -13.56 6.54
CA ILE A 179 -16.95 -12.28 6.62
C ILE A 179 -17.87 -12.13 5.41
N ALA A 180 -19.14 -11.77 5.64
CA ALA A 180 -20.07 -11.50 4.55
C ALA A 180 -20.04 -10.01 4.13
N LEU A 181 -19.83 -9.11 5.09
CA LEU A 181 -19.64 -7.67 4.87
C LEU A 181 -18.53 -7.37 3.86
N LYS A 182 -18.83 -6.50 2.89
CA LYS A 182 -17.83 -5.98 1.96
C LYS A 182 -17.09 -4.81 2.57
N ALA A 183 -15.80 -4.67 2.25
CA ALA A 183 -14.95 -3.64 2.83
C ALA A 183 -15.50 -2.21 2.66
N PHE A 184 -16.06 -1.91 1.48
CA PHE A 184 -16.63 -0.59 1.18
C PHE A 184 -17.92 -0.28 1.95
N ASP A 185 -18.62 -1.31 2.47
CA ASP A 185 -19.81 -1.14 3.29
C ASP A 185 -19.46 -0.86 4.76
N ILE A 186 -18.23 -1.19 5.19
CA ILE A 186 -17.82 -1.02 6.59
C ILE A 186 -17.62 0.48 6.87
N HIS A 187 -18.38 1.01 7.83
CA HIS A 187 -18.30 2.40 8.27
C HIS A 187 -17.86 2.57 9.72
N ALA A 188 -17.83 1.48 10.51
CA ALA A 188 -17.28 1.51 11.85
C ALA A 188 -16.62 0.20 12.25
N VAL A 189 -15.57 0.31 13.05
CA VAL A 189 -14.73 -0.80 13.52
C VAL A 189 -14.49 -0.64 15.00
N LYS A 190 -14.79 -1.68 15.77
CA LYS A 190 -14.50 -1.72 17.20
C LYS A 190 -13.56 -2.88 17.50
N VAL A 191 -12.40 -2.56 18.07
CA VAL A 191 -11.44 -3.55 18.55
C VAL A 191 -11.45 -3.48 20.07
N LYS A 192 -11.90 -4.56 20.72
CA LYS A 192 -11.77 -4.73 22.17
C LYS A 192 -10.67 -5.74 22.42
N LYS A 193 -9.65 -5.34 23.19
CA LYS A 193 -8.57 -6.21 23.67
C LYS A 193 -8.38 -5.93 25.15
N ASP A 194 -8.62 -6.91 26.00
CA ASP A 194 -8.59 -6.76 27.46
C ASP A 194 -9.49 -5.59 27.93
N ASN A 195 -8.89 -4.62 28.62
CA ASN A 195 -9.53 -3.38 29.08
C ASN A 195 -9.44 -2.24 28.06
N LEU A 196 -8.74 -2.43 26.95
CA LEU A 196 -8.59 -1.43 25.89
C LEU A 196 -9.70 -1.62 24.84
N ALA A 197 -10.41 -0.54 24.55
CA ALA A 197 -11.36 -0.48 23.45
C ALA A 197 -10.96 0.64 22.50
N VAL A 198 -10.74 0.28 21.23
CA VAL A 198 -10.53 1.21 20.14
C VAL A 198 -11.79 1.24 19.29
N PHE A 199 -12.29 2.43 19.01
CA PHE A 199 -13.44 2.63 18.13
C PHE A 199 -13.07 3.60 17.03
N LEU A 200 -13.22 3.16 15.78
CA LEU A 200 -12.98 3.94 14.58
C LEU A 200 -14.28 4.05 13.78
N GLU A 201 -14.54 5.23 13.24
CA GLU A 201 -15.74 5.52 12.45
C GLU A 201 -15.38 6.34 11.21
N LYS A 202 -16.06 6.05 10.11
CA LYS A 202 -15.91 6.73 8.83
C LYS A 202 -16.92 7.88 8.73
N SER A 203 -16.42 9.09 8.51
CA SER A 203 -17.23 10.29 8.30
C SER A 203 -16.77 11.02 7.05
N LYS A 204 -17.68 11.22 6.09
CA LYS A 204 -17.39 11.92 4.80
C LYS A 204 -16.11 11.41 4.12
N GLU A 205 -16.01 10.09 3.95
CA GLU A 205 -14.85 9.37 3.39
C GLU A 205 -13.56 9.34 4.23
N LEU A 206 -13.53 9.96 5.41
CA LEU A 206 -12.35 9.95 6.28
C LEU A 206 -12.59 9.12 7.54
N TRP A 207 -11.62 8.30 7.89
CA TRP A 207 -11.63 7.55 9.14
C TRP A 207 -11.09 8.37 10.30
N GLY A 208 -11.76 8.28 11.44
CA GLY A 208 -11.34 8.89 12.70
C GLY A 208 -11.42 7.91 13.86
N PHE A 209 -10.52 8.06 14.82
CA PHE A 209 -10.66 7.48 16.14
C PHE A 209 -11.71 8.27 16.92
N ILE A 210 -12.66 7.55 17.50
CA ILE A 210 -13.68 8.07 18.41
C ILE A 210 -13.33 7.70 19.85
N ALA A 211 -12.71 6.54 20.06
CA ALA A 211 -12.21 6.11 21.36
C ALA A 211 -10.87 5.35 21.22
N PRO A 212 -9.95 5.46 22.20
CA PRO A 212 -10.10 6.24 23.44
C PRO A 212 -9.83 7.73 23.28
N ILE A 213 -9.30 8.15 22.13
CA ILE A 213 -9.00 9.55 21.80
C ILE A 213 -9.70 9.96 20.51
N HIS A 214 -10.02 11.24 20.38
CA HIS A 214 -10.55 11.81 19.15
C HIS A 214 -9.39 12.30 18.26
N THR A 215 -9.10 11.57 17.18
CA THR A 215 -8.04 11.94 16.24
C THR A 215 -8.27 11.30 14.86
N LYS A 216 -7.48 11.70 13.86
CA LYS A 216 -7.57 11.13 12.52
C LYS A 216 -6.92 9.76 12.45
N ALA A 217 -7.51 8.86 11.68
CA ALA A 217 -6.88 7.61 11.30
C ALA A 217 -6.22 7.72 9.93
N ASP A 218 -5.19 6.91 9.69
CA ASP A 218 -4.69 6.66 8.35
C ASP A 218 -5.75 5.86 7.58
N THR A 219 -6.52 6.57 6.77
CA THR A 219 -7.62 6.02 5.99
C THR A 219 -7.14 4.96 5.01
N LYS A 220 -5.99 5.17 4.35
CA LYS A 220 -5.44 4.21 3.38
C LYS A 220 -5.00 2.93 4.08
N ALA A 221 -4.35 3.06 5.24
CA ALA A 221 -3.96 1.92 6.05
C ALA A 221 -5.15 1.09 6.53
N LEU A 222 -6.18 1.76 7.05
CA LEU A 222 -7.36 1.09 7.57
C LEU A 222 -8.18 0.43 6.48
N ASP A 223 -8.43 1.11 5.35
CA ASP A 223 -9.14 0.53 4.22
C ASP A 223 -8.46 -0.73 3.70
N GLY A 224 -7.12 -0.75 3.64
CA GLY A 224 -6.35 -1.96 3.29
C GLY A 224 -6.58 -3.11 4.27
N VAL A 225 -6.53 -2.83 5.58
CA VAL A 225 -6.78 -3.85 6.62
C VAL A 225 -8.21 -4.38 6.55
N LEU A 226 -9.19 -3.52 6.30
CA LEU A 226 -10.59 -3.92 6.18
C LEU A 226 -10.85 -4.75 4.92
N SER A 227 -10.15 -4.44 3.82
CA SER A 227 -10.15 -5.27 2.61
C SER A 227 -9.62 -6.66 2.89
N ASP A 228 -8.44 -6.76 3.53
CA ASP A 228 -7.82 -8.04 3.88
C ASP A 228 -8.72 -8.91 4.77
N ILE A 229 -9.43 -8.29 5.72
CA ILE A 229 -10.36 -8.99 6.62
C ILE A 229 -11.64 -9.40 5.90
N ALA A 230 -12.23 -8.51 5.08
CA ALA A 230 -13.44 -8.80 4.33
C ALA A 230 -13.25 -9.94 3.30
N GLU A 231 -12.04 -10.05 2.73
CA GLU A 231 -11.67 -11.10 1.78
C GLU A 231 -11.07 -12.35 2.45
N SER A 232 -11.00 -12.37 3.79
CA SER A 232 -10.33 -13.44 4.52
C SER A 232 -11.04 -14.78 4.37
N LYS A 233 -10.21 -15.82 4.20
CA LYS A 233 -10.64 -17.21 4.09
C LYS A 233 -10.09 -18.02 5.25
N ALA A 234 -10.92 -18.86 5.83
CA ALA A 234 -10.50 -19.84 6.83
C ALA A 234 -9.38 -20.72 6.25
N GLU A 235 -8.33 -20.98 7.03
CA GLU A 235 -7.28 -21.93 6.65
C GLU A 235 -7.73 -23.38 6.94
N ALA A 236 -8.45 -23.56 8.04
CA ALA A 236 -9.09 -24.82 8.41
C ALA A 236 -10.32 -24.57 9.29
N PHE A 237 -11.30 -25.45 9.21
CA PHE A 237 -12.41 -25.56 10.15
C PHE A 237 -12.11 -26.64 11.20
N ILE A 238 -12.51 -26.42 12.45
CA ILE A 238 -12.35 -27.35 13.56
C ILE A 238 -13.73 -27.86 13.98
N ASP A 239 -13.99 -29.11 13.67
CA ASP A 239 -15.31 -29.74 13.86
C ASP A 239 -15.39 -30.59 15.15
N ASP A 240 -14.28 -31.22 15.54
CA ASP A 240 -14.23 -32.13 16.68
C ASP A 240 -13.64 -31.45 17.93
N TYR A 241 -14.44 -30.60 18.58
CA TYR A 241 -14.07 -29.98 19.85
C TYR A 241 -15.17 -30.13 20.90
N LYS A 242 -14.76 -30.23 22.18
CA LYS A 242 -15.70 -30.38 23.30
C LYS A 242 -16.00 -29.06 23.99
N ASP A 243 -15.00 -28.19 24.08
CA ASP A 243 -15.10 -26.93 24.81
C ASP A 243 -14.36 -25.80 24.07
N LEU A 244 -14.99 -24.62 23.99
CA LEU A 244 -14.38 -23.41 23.43
C LEU A 244 -13.22 -22.89 24.28
N ALA A 245 -13.15 -23.26 25.57
CA ALA A 245 -12.05 -22.92 26.46
C ALA A 245 -10.70 -23.48 25.97
N GLU A 246 -10.70 -24.62 25.25
CA GLU A 246 -9.50 -25.22 24.64
C GLU A 246 -8.80 -24.19 23.74
N PHE A 247 -9.59 -23.46 22.95
CA PHE A 247 -9.13 -22.43 22.02
C PHE A 247 -9.09 -21.02 22.61
N GLY A 248 -9.53 -20.80 23.86
CA GLY A 248 -9.69 -19.47 24.43
C GLY A 248 -10.83 -18.66 23.80
N LEU A 249 -11.84 -19.34 23.26
CA LEU A 249 -13.01 -18.73 22.59
C LEU A 249 -14.26 -18.66 23.48
N ASP A 250 -14.23 -19.25 24.67
CA ASP A 250 -15.29 -19.13 25.68
C ASP A 250 -15.32 -17.70 26.27
N THR A 251 -14.14 -17.21 26.70
CA THR A 251 -13.92 -15.82 27.10
C THR A 251 -12.83 -15.18 26.22
N PRO A 252 -13.15 -14.76 24.99
CA PRO A 252 -12.15 -14.25 24.05
C PRO A 252 -11.56 -12.92 24.54
N GLU A 253 -10.22 -12.85 24.61
CA GLU A 253 -9.47 -11.65 25.00
C GLU A 253 -9.61 -10.54 23.96
N VAL A 254 -9.80 -10.92 22.69
CA VAL A 254 -9.96 -10.00 21.58
C VAL A 254 -11.28 -10.21 20.86
N LYS A 255 -12.04 -9.12 20.70
CA LYS A 255 -13.23 -9.04 19.85
C LYS A 255 -13.06 -7.92 18.83
N ILE A 256 -13.27 -8.23 17.56
CA ILE A 256 -13.25 -7.28 16.45
C ILE A 256 -14.64 -7.23 15.86
N THR A 257 -15.31 -6.09 15.97
CA THR A 257 -16.64 -5.85 15.41
C THR A 257 -16.54 -4.94 14.21
N LEU A 258 -17.09 -5.39 13.08
CA LEU A 258 -17.26 -4.64 11.85
C LEU A 258 -18.73 -4.23 11.72
N GLN A 259 -19.00 -2.97 11.42
CA GLN A 259 -20.35 -2.44 11.25
C GLN A 259 -20.52 -1.91 9.83
N GLY A 260 -21.52 -2.47 9.12
CA GLY A 260 -22.02 -1.96 7.86
C GLY A 260 -23.44 -1.40 7.99
N PRO A 261 -24.07 -0.94 6.89
CA PRO A 261 -25.30 -0.14 6.96
C PRO A 261 -26.48 -0.88 7.59
N HIS A 262 -26.52 -2.21 7.41
CA HIS A 262 -27.63 -3.06 7.83
C HIS A 262 -27.18 -4.34 8.57
N SER A 263 -25.88 -4.51 8.78
CA SER A 263 -25.32 -5.71 9.41
C SER A 263 -24.13 -5.36 10.29
N LYS A 264 -23.91 -6.23 11.26
CA LYS A 264 -22.78 -6.18 12.18
C LYS A 264 -22.23 -7.58 12.32
N GLU A 265 -20.92 -7.74 12.14
CA GLU A 265 -20.23 -9.02 12.30
C GLU A 265 -19.14 -8.86 13.36
N THR A 266 -19.08 -9.78 14.31
CA THR A 266 -18.06 -9.80 15.36
C THR A 266 -17.21 -11.07 15.23
N LEU A 267 -15.90 -10.89 15.08
CA LEU A 267 -14.91 -11.96 15.19
C LEU A 267 -14.38 -12.01 16.64
N CYS A 268 -14.47 -13.19 17.24
CA CYS A 268 -13.84 -13.53 18.51
C CYS A 268 -12.52 -14.24 18.22
N LEU A 269 -11.41 -13.68 18.69
CA LEU A 269 -10.08 -14.26 18.52
C LEU A 269 -9.68 -14.97 19.82
N GLY A 270 -9.25 -16.21 19.67
CA GLY A 270 -8.75 -17.06 20.75
C GLY A 270 -7.23 -17.11 20.79
N LYS A 271 -6.70 -18.24 21.28
CA LYS A 271 -5.27 -18.52 21.38
C LYS A 271 -4.63 -18.61 19.99
N GLN A 272 -3.34 -18.34 19.93
CA GLN A 272 -2.52 -18.66 18.77
C GLN A 272 -2.40 -20.19 18.62
N VAL A 273 -2.40 -20.66 17.39
CA VAL A 273 -2.18 -22.08 17.09
C VAL A 273 -0.69 -22.38 17.30
N PRO A 274 -0.31 -23.39 18.12
CA PRO A 274 1.09 -23.69 18.39
C PRO A 274 1.90 -23.91 17.11
N GLU A 275 3.09 -23.31 17.06
CA GLU A 275 4.05 -23.42 15.94
C GLU A 275 3.49 -22.99 14.56
N LYS A 276 2.32 -22.33 14.54
CA LYS A 276 1.70 -21.82 13.32
C LYS A 276 1.38 -20.34 13.48
N ASN A 277 1.54 -19.56 12.41
CA ASN A 277 1.20 -18.13 12.41
C ASN A 277 -0.31 -17.89 12.25
N LEU A 278 -1.13 -18.60 13.02
CA LEU A 278 -2.59 -18.60 12.94
C LEU A 278 -3.23 -18.32 14.31
N PHE A 279 -4.42 -17.73 14.32
CA PHE A 279 -5.32 -17.70 15.48
C PHE A 279 -6.46 -18.68 15.30
N TYR A 280 -6.94 -19.25 16.40
CA TYR A 280 -8.30 -19.79 16.45
C TYR A 280 -9.29 -18.62 16.49
N VAL A 281 -10.31 -18.66 15.63
CA VAL A 281 -11.30 -17.61 15.46
C VAL A 281 -12.69 -18.23 15.37
N LYS A 282 -13.67 -17.50 15.86
CA LYS A 282 -15.10 -17.82 15.73
C LYS A 282 -15.88 -16.53 15.51
N ARG A 283 -16.97 -16.60 14.75
CA ARG A 283 -17.93 -15.48 14.69
C ARG A 283 -18.87 -15.54 15.89
N GLU A 284 -19.25 -14.39 16.43
CA GLU A 284 -20.16 -14.32 17.57
C GLU A 284 -21.54 -14.91 17.28
N ASP A 285 -21.98 -14.89 16.01
CA ASP A 285 -23.28 -15.39 15.53
C ASP A 285 -23.25 -16.82 14.98
N ALA A 286 -22.10 -17.49 14.97
CA ALA A 286 -21.95 -18.85 14.42
C ALA A 286 -21.16 -19.76 15.36
N HIS A 287 -21.44 -21.06 15.35
CA HIS A 287 -20.76 -22.03 16.21
C HIS A 287 -19.45 -22.59 15.64
N SER A 288 -19.17 -22.38 14.35
CA SER A 288 -17.96 -22.87 13.71
C SER A 288 -16.70 -22.19 14.26
N VAL A 289 -15.73 -23.01 14.67
CA VAL A 289 -14.37 -22.58 14.98
C VAL A 289 -13.51 -22.81 13.74
N PHE A 290 -12.70 -21.83 13.39
CA PHE A 290 -11.80 -21.89 12.24
C PHE A 290 -10.49 -21.17 12.55
N THR A 291 -9.51 -21.29 11.66
CA THR A 291 -8.21 -20.64 11.81
C THR A 291 -8.00 -19.55 10.77
N LEU A 292 -7.38 -18.43 11.19
CA LEU A 292 -7.02 -17.32 10.32
C LEU A 292 -5.59 -16.85 10.55
N PRO A 293 -4.88 -16.34 9.52
CA PRO A 293 -3.54 -15.79 9.68
C PRO A 293 -3.46 -14.62 10.67
N ILE A 294 -2.47 -14.65 11.57
CA ILE A 294 -2.23 -13.58 12.57
C ILE A 294 -2.06 -12.21 11.91
N ARG A 295 -1.42 -12.17 10.72
CA ARG A 295 -1.14 -10.94 9.97
C ARG A 295 -2.39 -10.10 9.68
N LEU A 296 -3.56 -10.73 9.52
CA LEU A 296 -4.83 -10.04 9.26
C LEU A 296 -5.21 -9.08 10.40
N PHE A 297 -4.82 -9.42 11.62
CA PHE A 297 -5.23 -8.70 12.82
C PHE A 297 -4.13 -7.82 13.40
N ALA A 298 -2.88 -8.00 12.98
CA ALA A 298 -1.72 -7.34 13.59
C ALA A 298 -1.90 -5.82 13.73
N ARG A 299 -2.34 -5.14 12.66
CA ARG A 299 -2.57 -3.68 12.68
C ARG A 299 -3.79 -3.25 13.49
N LEU A 300 -4.84 -4.08 13.57
CA LEU A 300 -5.99 -3.81 14.43
C LEU A 300 -5.63 -3.98 15.92
N LEU A 301 -4.81 -4.98 16.24
CA LEU A 301 -4.34 -5.23 17.61
C LEU A 301 -3.42 -4.13 18.13
N SER A 302 -2.69 -3.43 17.25
CA SER A 302 -1.89 -2.24 17.55
C SER A 302 -2.50 -0.95 16.97
N ALA A 303 -3.84 -0.88 16.85
CA ALA A 303 -4.52 0.17 16.10
C ALA A 303 -4.09 1.61 16.47
N GLN A 304 -3.90 1.92 17.76
CA GLN A 304 -3.51 3.27 18.19
C GLN A 304 -2.17 3.74 17.62
N GLU A 305 -1.27 2.82 17.30
CA GLU A 305 0.03 3.12 16.70
C GLU A 305 -0.01 2.90 15.19
N ALA A 306 -0.54 1.75 14.74
CA ALA A 306 -0.43 1.30 13.36
C ALA A 306 -1.46 1.90 12.40
N LEU A 307 -2.55 2.49 12.91
CA LEU A 307 -3.68 3.01 12.12
C LEU A 307 -3.96 4.50 12.40
N ARG A 308 -3.22 5.13 13.30
CA ARG A 308 -3.32 6.58 13.55
C ARG A 308 -2.58 7.35 12.47
N ASP A 309 -3.16 8.49 12.05
CA ASP A 309 -2.50 9.38 11.09
C ASP A 309 -1.19 9.89 11.69
N SER A 310 -0.06 9.57 11.06
CA SER A 310 1.27 9.98 11.52
C SER A 310 1.58 11.43 11.20
N ARG A 311 0.84 12.09 10.30
CA ARG A 311 1.12 13.48 9.92
C ARG A 311 0.84 14.41 11.09
N ILE A 312 1.84 15.22 11.46
CA ILE A 312 1.74 16.15 12.59
C ILE A 312 0.68 17.23 12.35
N TRP A 313 0.57 17.67 11.10
CA TRP A 313 -0.42 18.62 10.62
C TRP A 313 -0.67 18.43 9.13
N THR A 314 -1.69 19.11 8.59
CA THR A 314 -1.98 19.13 7.16
C THR A 314 -2.39 20.55 6.77
N PHE A 315 -1.90 21.00 5.62
CA PHE A 315 -2.21 22.31 5.04
C PHE A 315 -1.97 22.30 3.53
N SER A 316 -2.49 23.31 2.81
CA SER A 316 -2.29 23.51 1.38
C SER A 316 -1.17 24.54 1.14
N PRO A 317 -0.04 24.16 0.50
CA PRO A 317 1.08 25.06 0.19
C PRO A 317 0.68 26.35 -0.54
N GLU A 318 -0.33 26.27 -1.40
CA GLU A 318 -0.78 27.35 -2.27
C GLU A 318 -1.43 28.48 -1.46
N ARG A 319 -2.06 28.11 -0.33
CA ARG A 319 -2.73 29.03 0.60
C ARG A 319 -1.79 29.64 1.63
N LEU A 320 -0.56 29.13 1.73
CA LEU A 320 0.42 29.58 2.72
C LEU A 320 0.95 30.96 2.33
N THR A 321 0.85 31.91 3.26
CA THR A 321 1.26 33.31 3.03
C THR A 321 2.47 33.71 3.85
N ARG A 322 2.73 33.04 4.98
CA ARG A 322 3.86 33.33 5.86
C ARG A 322 4.32 32.09 6.63
N ILE A 323 5.64 31.98 6.81
CA ILE A 323 6.29 31.02 7.72
C ILE A 323 7.17 31.83 8.67
N GLU A 324 6.96 31.67 9.97
CA GLU A 324 7.86 32.22 10.98
C GLU A 324 8.48 31.09 11.77
N ILE A 325 9.80 31.17 11.95
CA ILE A 325 10.60 30.17 12.65
C ILE A 325 11.34 30.92 13.75
N ALA A 326 11.03 30.62 15.01
CA ALA A 326 11.68 31.21 16.17
C ALA A 326 12.44 30.14 16.96
N GLY A 327 13.53 30.54 17.59
CA GLY A 327 14.20 29.81 18.66
C GLY A 327 14.44 30.73 19.84
N LYS A 328 15.41 30.39 20.71
CA LYS A 328 15.66 31.12 21.96
C LYS A 328 15.93 32.63 21.75
N ASP A 329 16.90 32.95 20.90
CA ASP A 329 17.38 34.34 20.73
C ASP A 329 17.28 34.86 19.27
N ARG A 330 16.82 34.02 18.34
CA ARG A 330 16.80 34.32 16.91
C ARG A 330 15.48 33.89 16.29
N SER A 331 15.04 34.63 15.28
CA SER A 331 13.86 34.30 14.50
C SER A 331 14.04 34.70 13.04
N VAL A 332 13.41 33.95 12.15
CA VAL A 332 13.32 34.24 10.72
C VAL A 332 11.86 34.31 10.31
N SER A 333 11.51 35.30 9.48
CA SER A 333 10.18 35.44 8.90
C SER A 333 10.28 35.37 7.38
N LEU A 334 9.53 34.44 6.80
CA LEU A 334 9.41 34.20 5.37
C LEU A 334 7.99 34.60 4.96
N GLN A 335 7.85 35.49 3.98
CA GLN A 335 6.56 36.00 3.54
C GLN A 335 6.41 35.82 2.04
N LYS A 336 5.23 35.40 1.60
CA LYS A 336 4.89 35.34 0.18
C LYS A 336 4.40 36.70 -0.28
N LEU A 337 4.97 37.23 -1.35
CA LEU A 337 4.53 38.48 -1.96
C LEU A 337 3.28 38.25 -2.82
N GLU A 338 2.50 39.31 -3.04
CA GLU A 338 1.30 39.26 -3.91
C GLU A 338 1.64 38.85 -5.35
N ASN A 339 2.81 39.23 -5.83
CA ASN A 339 3.32 38.88 -7.16
C ASN A 339 3.93 37.46 -7.25
N GLY A 340 3.85 36.64 -6.19
CA GLY A 340 4.21 35.22 -6.20
C GLY A 340 5.48 34.79 -5.44
N PRO A 341 6.63 35.51 -5.52
CA PRO A 341 7.88 35.03 -4.91
C PRO A 341 7.87 35.17 -3.39
N TRP A 342 8.68 34.33 -2.75
CA TRP A 342 8.93 34.41 -1.31
C TRP A 342 10.01 35.44 -1.01
N GLN A 343 9.87 36.13 0.12
CA GLN A 343 10.87 37.04 0.68
C GLN A 343 11.25 36.62 2.10
N VAL A 344 12.51 36.82 2.44
CA VAL A 344 13.07 36.68 3.77
C VAL A 344 13.14 38.07 4.42
N LEU A 345 12.56 38.21 5.61
CA LEU A 345 12.68 39.41 6.43
C LEU A 345 13.78 39.20 7.46
N ALA A 346 14.84 40.02 7.37
CA ALA A 346 15.98 40.00 8.28
C ALA A 346 16.37 41.43 8.65
N GLU A 347 16.47 41.75 9.94
CA GLU A 347 16.95 43.06 10.42
C GLU A 347 16.29 44.28 9.74
N ASN A 348 14.97 44.22 9.52
CA ASN A 348 14.17 45.23 8.82
C ASN A 348 14.47 45.40 7.31
N LYS A 349 15.21 44.49 6.68
CA LYS A 349 15.39 44.41 5.23
C LYS A 349 14.67 43.18 4.66
N ALA A 350 14.11 43.34 3.47
CA ALA A 350 13.50 42.27 2.70
C ALA A 350 14.45 41.81 1.59
N HIS A 351 14.67 40.51 1.50
CA HIS A 351 15.47 39.88 0.44
C HIS A 351 14.64 38.81 -0.26
N ILE A 352 14.85 38.62 -1.56
CA ILE A 352 14.23 37.52 -2.30
C ILE A 352 14.74 36.19 -1.72
N ALA A 353 13.81 35.27 -1.45
CA ALA A 353 14.12 33.95 -0.98
C ALA A 353 14.49 33.01 -2.13
N ASP A 354 15.27 31.97 -1.83
CA ASP A 354 15.61 30.91 -2.77
C ASP A 354 14.36 30.07 -3.08
N GLU A 355 13.95 30.00 -4.36
CA GLU A 355 12.71 29.32 -4.74
C GLU A 355 12.75 27.82 -4.46
N GLU A 356 13.89 27.17 -4.75
CA GLU A 356 14.09 25.75 -4.48
C GLU A 356 14.15 25.47 -2.97
N GLY A 357 14.93 26.26 -2.22
CA GLY A 357 15.00 26.16 -0.76
C GLY A 357 13.64 26.32 -0.09
N MET A 358 12.82 27.29 -0.54
CA MET A 358 11.47 27.49 -0.03
C MET A 358 10.54 26.33 -0.36
N ARG A 359 10.60 25.79 -1.59
CA ARG A 359 9.84 24.61 -1.99
C ARG A 359 10.21 23.41 -1.11
N ASN A 360 11.51 23.18 -0.89
CA ASN A 360 12.00 22.07 -0.07
C ASN A 360 11.57 22.22 1.39
N LEU A 361 11.69 23.42 1.98
CA LEU A 361 11.20 23.71 3.34
C LEU A 361 9.69 23.40 3.48
N ILE A 362 8.88 23.85 2.53
CA ILE A 362 7.43 23.62 2.56
C ILE A 362 7.11 22.12 2.47
N LEU A 363 7.81 21.40 1.58
CA LEU A 363 7.67 19.94 1.45
C LEU A 363 8.08 19.22 2.74
N SER A 364 9.19 19.64 3.36
CA SER A 364 9.68 19.09 4.63
C SER A 364 8.68 19.31 5.77
N LEU A 365 8.06 20.49 5.84
CA LEU A 365 7.01 20.78 6.84
C LEU A 365 5.73 19.98 6.57
N GLN A 366 5.35 19.81 5.31
CA GLN A 366 4.17 19.04 4.92
C GLN A 366 4.36 17.54 5.14
N GLY A 367 5.57 17.02 4.92
CA GLY A 367 5.96 15.62 5.10
C GLY A 367 6.43 15.28 6.52
N LEU A 368 6.24 16.19 7.49
CA LEU A 368 6.61 15.93 8.87
C LEU A 368 5.66 14.90 9.50
N GLU A 369 6.20 13.72 9.80
CA GLU A 369 5.48 12.60 10.37
C GLU A 369 6.03 12.22 11.76
N ALA A 370 5.12 11.77 12.62
CA ALA A 370 5.42 11.13 13.89
C ALA A 370 6.08 9.78 13.65
N ILE A 371 7.26 9.58 14.23
CA ILE A 371 7.90 8.28 14.40
C ILE A 371 7.15 7.47 15.46
N ARG A 372 6.72 8.16 16.52
CA ARG A 372 6.01 7.56 17.66
C ARG A 372 5.07 8.55 18.32
N PHE A 373 3.96 8.06 18.84
CA PHE A 373 3.05 8.82 19.71
C PHE A 373 3.54 8.67 21.15
N VAL A 374 4.06 9.75 21.74
CA VAL A 374 4.77 9.69 23.03
C VAL A 374 3.81 9.82 24.20
N ASN A 375 2.91 10.81 24.14
CA ASN A 375 1.92 11.04 25.19
C ASN A 375 0.71 11.79 24.61
N ASP A 376 -0.49 11.26 24.81
CA ASP A 376 -1.73 11.86 24.30
C ASP A 376 -2.34 12.92 25.22
N ALA A 377 -1.94 12.95 26.50
CA ALA A 377 -2.44 13.90 27.49
C ALA A 377 -1.32 14.24 28.49
N PRO A 378 -0.27 14.96 28.06
CA PRO A 378 0.87 15.28 28.91
C PRO A 378 0.46 16.21 30.07
N SER A 379 0.98 15.91 31.26
CA SER A 379 0.93 16.84 32.39
C SER A 379 1.93 17.99 32.21
N ALA A 380 1.80 19.06 32.99
CA ALA A 380 2.78 20.15 32.99
C ALA A 380 4.20 19.64 33.31
N VAL A 381 4.32 18.66 34.22
CA VAL A 381 5.60 18.02 34.56
C VAL A 381 6.19 17.28 33.36
N ASP A 382 5.35 16.62 32.56
CA ASP A 382 5.81 15.93 31.35
C ASP A 382 6.31 16.92 30.29
N LEU A 383 5.61 18.04 30.11
CA LEU A 383 6.03 19.11 29.20
C LEU A 383 7.40 19.68 29.60
N THR A 384 7.60 19.98 30.88
CA THR A 384 8.90 20.45 31.41
C THR A 384 10.00 19.42 31.19
N LYS A 385 9.75 18.14 31.53
CA LYS A 385 10.73 17.04 31.35
C LYS A 385 11.14 16.86 29.89
N LEU A 386 10.23 17.11 28.96
CA LEU A 386 10.48 16.98 27.52
C LEU A 386 11.08 18.26 26.92
N GLY A 387 11.21 19.34 27.70
CA GLY A 387 11.84 20.59 27.29
C GLY A 387 10.90 21.56 26.57
N PHE A 388 9.57 21.44 26.72
CA PHE A 388 8.63 22.38 26.09
C PHE A 388 8.67 23.79 26.68
N ASP A 389 9.30 23.98 27.85
CA ASP A 389 9.54 25.29 28.45
C ASP A 389 10.67 26.08 27.75
N GLU A 390 11.60 25.39 27.09
CA GLU A 390 12.68 25.97 26.29
C GLU A 390 12.70 25.33 24.89
N PRO A 391 11.74 25.70 24.01
CA PRO A 391 11.62 25.06 22.71
C PRO A 391 12.84 25.32 21.83
N ARG A 392 13.26 24.30 21.08
CA ARG A 392 14.32 24.43 20.07
C ARG A 392 13.85 25.23 18.88
N ARG A 393 12.61 24.98 18.42
CA ARG A 393 11.96 25.74 17.35
C ARG A 393 10.48 25.94 17.65
N GLU A 394 10.00 27.12 17.33
CA GLU A 394 8.58 27.41 17.20
C GLU A 394 8.31 27.80 15.76
N VAL A 395 7.43 27.07 15.08
CA VAL A 395 7.06 27.32 13.69
C VAL A 395 5.61 27.78 13.64
N ARG A 396 5.39 28.94 13.04
CA ARG A 396 4.07 29.49 12.78
C ARG A 396 3.82 29.58 11.28
N LEU A 397 2.83 28.84 10.81
CA LEU A 397 2.31 28.92 9.45
C LEU A 397 1.09 29.83 9.45
N SER A 398 1.10 30.85 8.60
CA SER A 398 -0.05 31.74 8.41
C SER A 398 -0.67 31.56 7.02
N PHE A 399 -1.99 31.61 7.03
CA PHE A 399 -2.88 31.56 5.88
C PHE A 399 -3.81 32.78 5.95
N VAL A 400 -4.68 32.98 4.94
CA VAL A 400 -5.58 34.16 4.89
C VAL A 400 -6.47 34.29 6.13
N GLU A 401 -6.97 33.17 6.68
CA GLU A 401 -7.94 33.15 7.78
C GLU A 401 -7.57 32.22 8.94
N GLU A 402 -6.42 31.54 8.87
CA GLU A 402 -6.00 30.59 9.89
C GLU A 402 -4.49 30.64 10.13
N GLN A 403 -4.08 30.16 11.31
CA GLN A 403 -2.69 29.94 11.65
C GLN A 403 -2.51 28.56 12.27
N LYS A 404 -1.39 27.90 11.97
CA LYS A 404 -1.00 26.62 12.57
C LYS A 404 0.33 26.79 13.29
N TRP A 405 0.42 26.26 14.49
CA TRP A 405 1.59 26.41 15.36
C TRP A 405 2.15 25.03 15.70
N LEU A 406 3.46 24.90 15.54
CA LEU A 406 4.23 23.70 15.85
C LEU A 406 5.39 24.09 16.77
N THR A 407 5.49 23.42 17.90
CA THR A 407 6.60 23.56 18.83
C THR A 407 7.45 22.30 18.76
N LEU A 408 8.75 22.47 18.53
CA LEU A 408 9.75 21.41 18.50
C LEU A 408 10.70 21.58 19.68
N THR A 409 10.93 20.51 20.42
CA THR A 409 11.86 20.47 21.54
C THR A 409 12.62 19.14 21.59
N GLY A 410 13.67 19.05 22.38
CA GLY A 410 14.41 17.81 22.58
C GLY A 410 15.61 18.02 23.48
N THR A 411 15.92 17.02 24.30
CA THR A 411 17.10 17.01 25.16
C THR A 411 18.32 16.46 24.40
N ASP A 412 19.51 16.94 24.74
CA ASP A 412 20.75 16.42 24.11
C ASP A 412 21.08 15.00 24.57
N GLU A 413 20.48 14.52 25.66
CA GLU A 413 20.75 13.20 26.26
C GLU A 413 20.22 12.03 25.41
N ASN A 414 19.04 12.17 24.80
CA ASN A 414 18.35 11.05 24.14
C ASN A 414 18.34 11.13 22.61
N ASN A 415 18.92 12.19 22.03
CA ASN A 415 18.91 12.51 20.60
C ASN A 415 17.49 12.57 19.94
N ALA A 416 16.42 12.40 20.71
CA ALA A 416 15.04 12.47 20.25
C ALA A 416 14.61 13.93 20.06
N LEU A 417 13.74 14.16 19.06
CA LEU A 417 13.06 15.43 18.85
C LEU A 417 11.57 15.21 19.05
N TYR A 418 10.96 16.04 19.90
CA TYR A 418 9.54 16.01 20.19
C TYR A 418 8.82 17.17 19.52
N ALA A 419 7.63 16.90 19.01
CA ALA A 419 6.75 17.85 18.38
C ALA A 419 5.41 17.93 19.13
N LYS A 420 4.85 19.13 19.20
CA LYS A 420 3.50 19.38 19.69
C LYS A 420 2.86 20.49 18.86
N THR A 421 1.62 20.29 18.44
CA THR A 421 0.83 21.35 17.80
C THR A 421 0.02 22.12 18.85
N LYS A 422 -0.51 23.28 18.48
CA LYS A 422 -1.38 24.06 19.36
C LYS A 422 -2.78 23.45 19.50
N ASP A 423 -3.30 22.85 18.43
CA ASP A 423 -4.68 22.40 18.34
C ASP A 423 -4.94 21.09 19.11
N LEU A 424 -3.90 20.27 19.30
CA LEU A 424 -3.99 18.98 19.96
C LEU A 424 -2.97 18.87 21.10
N PRO A 425 -3.31 18.21 22.23
CA PRO A 425 -2.41 18.05 23.36
C PRO A 425 -1.30 17.00 23.13
N PHE A 426 -1.33 16.32 21.98
CA PHE A 426 -0.48 15.17 21.67
C PHE A 426 1.00 15.56 21.54
N ILE A 427 1.86 14.73 22.12
CA ILE A 427 3.31 14.79 21.94
C ILE A 427 3.73 13.67 21.00
N TYR A 428 4.44 14.05 19.96
CA TYR A 428 4.96 13.16 18.94
C TYR A 428 6.48 13.14 19.01
N GLU A 429 7.09 12.01 18.72
CA GLU A 429 8.51 11.93 18.39
C GLU A 429 8.66 12.10 16.88
N VAL A 430 9.54 13.00 16.43
CA VAL A 430 9.77 13.31 15.02
C VAL A 430 11.25 13.21 14.69
N ARG A 431 11.57 13.17 13.39
CA ARG A 431 12.96 13.07 12.95
C ARG A 431 13.70 14.40 13.17
N ARG A 432 14.93 14.32 13.68
CA ARG A 432 15.75 15.50 14.04
C ARG A 432 16.22 16.34 12.84
N TRP A 433 16.29 15.75 11.64
CA TRP A 433 16.72 16.44 10.41
C TRP A 433 15.89 17.69 10.10
N ILE A 434 14.64 17.76 10.56
CA ILE A 434 13.77 18.93 10.36
C ILE A 434 14.37 20.21 10.95
N LEU A 435 15.27 20.11 11.95
CA LEU A 435 15.95 21.27 12.52
C LEU A 435 16.94 21.93 11.56
N ASP A 436 17.50 21.16 10.62
CA ASP A 436 18.45 21.66 9.62
C ASP A 436 17.71 22.53 8.58
N ASP A 437 16.51 22.07 8.17
CA ASP A 437 15.62 22.82 7.27
C ASP A 437 14.97 24.02 7.98
N LEU A 438 14.78 23.95 9.30
CA LEU A 438 14.29 25.05 10.14
C LEU A 438 15.44 25.91 10.67
N SER A 439 16.34 26.33 9.79
CA SER A 439 17.44 27.24 10.14
C SER A 439 16.93 28.55 10.75
N LEU A 440 17.62 29.03 11.78
CA LEU A 440 17.39 30.37 12.35
C LEU A 440 18.27 31.45 11.70
N ASN A 441 19.10 31.06 10.72
CA ASN A 441 19.91 31.98 9.95
C ASN A 441 19.11 32.45 8.73
N SER A 442 18.81 33.75 8.65
CA SER A 442 18.09 34.32 7.51
C SER A 442 18.82 34.13 6.18
N LEU A 443 20.16 34.06 6.19
CA LEU A 443 20.98 33.82 5.00
C LEU A 443 20.69 32.48 4.34
N HIS A 444 20.26 31.47 5.12
CA HIS A 444 19.95 30.14 4.61
C HIS A 444 18.83 30.14 3.58
N TYR A 445 17.85 31.04 3.74
CA TYR A 445 16.66 31.10 2.88
C TYR A 445 16.79 32.12 1.75
N ARG A 446 17.85 32.93 1.73
CA ARG A 446 18.04 33.96 0.71
C ARG A 446 18.43 33.32 -0.62
N ASN A 447 18.02 33.95 -1.72
CA ASN A 447 18.39 33.53 -3.07
C ASN A 447 19.91 33.39 -3.21
N LYS A 448 20.34 32.24 -3.73
CA LYS A 448 21.75 31.87 -3.90
C LYS A 448 22.38 32.42 -5.17
N VAL A 449 21.56 32.93 -6.09
CA VAL A 449 22.01 33.67 -7.28
C VAL A 449 22.46 35.06 -6.85
N LEU A 450 23.78 35.27 -6.83
CA LEU A 450 24.41 36.53 -6.45
C LEU A 450 24.25 37.58 -7.55
N GLU A 451 24.31 37.13 -8.80
CA GLU A 451 24.26 37.97 -9.98
C GLU A 451 23.77 37.16 -11.19
N LYS A 452 22.93 37.80 -12.01
CA LYS A 452 22.50 37.26 -13.29
C LYS A 452 22.65 38.34 -14.35
N LEU A 453 23.48 38.07 -15.35
CA LEU A 453 23.72 38.97 -16.46
C LEU A 453 22.55 38.89 -17.46
N PRO A 454 22.21 40.00 -18.14
CA PRO A 454 21.27 39.97 -19.27
C PRO A 454 21.74 38.99 -20.36
N GLU A 455 20.82 38.38 -21.11
CA GLU A 455 21.16 37.44 -22.21
C GLU A 455 22.07 38.06 -23.28
N ALA A 456 22.01 39.38 -23.45
CA ALA A 456 22.82 40.08 -24.45
C ALA A 456 24.22 40.45 -23.93
N ALA A 457 24.50 40.27 -22.63
CA ALA A 457 25.76 40.63 -21.99
C ALA A 457 26.87 39.66 -22.38
N LYS A 458 28.02 40.17 -22.84
CA LYS A 458 29.17 39.37 -23.24
C LYS A 458 30.31 39.48 -22.25
N VAL A 459 30.88 38.35 -21.83
CA VAL A 459 32.14 38.35 -21.08
C VAL A 459 33.30 38.51 -22.07
N GLU A 460 33.94 39.68 -22.09
CA GLU A 460 35.05 39.99 -23.03
C GLU A 460 36.42 39.56 -22.48
N LYS A 461 36.58 39.55 -21.16
CA LYS A 461 37.87 39.21 -20.53
C LYS A 461 37.68 38.59 -19.16
N VAL A 462 38.47 37.56 -18.86
CA VAL A 462 38.56 36.96 -17.52
C VAL A 462 40.01 36.96 -17.05
N GLU A 463 40.22 37.48 -15.85
CA GLU A 463 41.52 37.54 -15.19
C GLU A 463 41.45 36.89 -13.81
N LEU A 464 42.41 36.03 -13.49
CA LEU A 464 42.61 35.46 -12.17
C LEU A 464 43.97 35.89 -11.65
N LEU A 465 44.00 36.56 -10.49
CA LEU A 465 45.24 36.99 -9.84
C LEU A 465 45.47 36.19 -8.56
N ASP A 466 46.73 35.84 -8.27
CA ASP A 466 47.21 35.46 -6.93
C ASP A 466 47.73 36.73 -6.26
N ARG A 467 46.97 37.24 -5.30
CA ARG A 467 47.13 38.57 -4.70
C ARG A 467 47.07 39.62 -5.82
N GLU A 468 48.21 40.21 -6.16
CA GLU A 468 48.34 41.21 -7.23
C GLU A 468 49.03 40.66 -8.50
N LYS A 469 49.42 39.38 -8.52
CA LYS A 469 50.12 38.77 -9.67
C LYS A 469 49.12 38.05 -10.57
N PRO A 470 49.02 38.38 -11.87
CA PRO A 470 48.12 37.67 -12.77
C PRO A 470 48.60 36.23 -13.00
N ILE A 471 47.74 35.26 -12.69
CA ILE A 471 47.91 33.84 -13.02
C ILE A 471 47.32 33.55 -14.40
N LEU A 472 46.16 34.15 -14.68
CA LEU A 472 45.38 33.96 -15.88
C LEU A 472 44.89 35.31 -16.37
N SER A 473 45.03 35.55 -17.67
CA SER A 473 44.37 36.67 -18.34
C SER A 473 44.00 36.21 -19.74
N VAL A 474 42.70 36.07 -20.00
CA VAL A 474 42.17 35.59 -21.28
C VAL A 474 41.17 36.59 -21.82
N GLU A 475 41.40 37.04 -23.05
CA GLU A 475 40.42 37.77 -23.84
C GLU A 475 39.55 36.77 -24.61
N LEU A 476 38.25 36.96 -24.52
CA LEU A 476 37.23 36.09 -25.10
C LEU A 476 36.68 36.77 -26.36
N LYS A 477 36.85 36.13 -27.52
CA LYS A 477 36.33 36.62 -28.81
C LYS A 477 34.84 36.32 -28.98
N ASP A 478 34.36 35.19 -28.44
CA ASP A 478 32.94 34.80 -28.42
C ASP A 478 32.63 33.86 -27.23
N GLU A 479 31.37 33.83 -26.79
CA GLU A 479 30.89 33.11 -25.59
C GLU A 479 30.88 31.58 -25.76
N THR A 480 30.78 31.10 -27.00
CA THR A 480 30.66 29.66 -27.32
C THR A 480 31.94 29.08 -27.94
N ALA A 481 32.91 29.94 -28.27
CA ALA A 481 34.16 29.57 -28.90
C ALA A 481 35.25 30.58 -28.51
N PHE A 482 35.90 30.34 -27.37
CA PHE A 482 37.14 31.04 -27.06
C PHE A 482 38.34 30.27 -27.62
N GLU A 483 39.26 31.00 -28.27
CA GLU A 483 40.59 30.46 -28.51
C GLU A 483 41.28 30.36 -27.15
N ALA A 484 41.29 29.16 -26.58
CA ALA A 484 42.06 28.90 -25.38
C ALA A 484 43.52 29.34 -25.62
N PRO A 485 44.15 30.04 -24.67
CA PRO A 485 45.52 30.50 -24.85
C PRO A 485 46.45 29.33 -25.25
N ALA A 486 47.42 29.59 -26.11
CA ALA A 486 48.35 28.56 -26.56
C ALA A 486 49.02 27.85 -25.35
N GLY A 487 49.01 26.51 -25.34
CA GLY A 487 49.55 25.72 -24.24
C GLY A 487 48.56 25.38 -23.11
N PHE A 488 47.25 25.52 -23.34
CA PHE A 488 46.23 24.98 -22.44
C PHE A 488 45.96 23.49 -22.71
N SER A 489 45.99 22.67 -21.65
CA SER A 489 45.51 21.28 -21.71
C SER A 489 43.99 21.25 -21.82
N ASP A 490 43.42 20.15 -22.31
CA ASP A 490 41.95 20.06 -22.49
C ASP A 490 41.18 20.22 -21.18
N LYS A 491 41.73 19.76 -20.05
CA LYS A 491 41.16 19.98 -18.72
C LYS A 491 41.14 21.45 -18.30
N GLU A 492 42.16 22.22 -18.67
CA GLU A 492 42.21 23.66 -18.36
C GLU A 492 41.24 24.46 -19.23
N LYS A 493 41.03 24.03 -20.48
CA LYS A 493 40.01 24.62 -21.37
C LYS A 493 38.61 24.38 -20.82
N GLU A 494 38.33 23.16 -20.39
CA GLU A 494 37.06 22.79 -19.76
C GLU A 494 36.82 23.60 -18.48
N ALA A 495 37.82 23.71 -17.61
CA ALA A 495 37.73 24.54 -16.40
C ALA A 495 37.47 26.02 -16.70
N LEU A 496 38.14 26.59 -17.72
CA LEU A 496 37.88 27.97 -18.15
C LEU A 496 36.45 28.11 -18.70
N PHE A 497 35.98 27.14 -19.48
CA PHE A 497 34.61 27.12 -20.01
C PHE A 497 33.60 27.14 -18.87
N THR A 498 33.80 26.31 -17.84
CA THR A 498 32.95 26.27 -16.64
C THR A 498 32.91 27.63 -15.93
N ILE A 499 34.06 28.28 -15.73
CA ILE A 499 34.09 29.60 -15.09
C ILE A 499 33.37 30.65 -15.93
N VAL A 500 33.65 30.73 -17.23
CA VAL A 500 33.03 31.71 -18.13
C VAL A 500 31.52 31.49 -18.21
N GLY A 501 31.07 30.24 -18.36
CA GLY A 501 29.64 29.91 -18.36
C GLY A 501 28.95 30.31 -17.06
N ASN A 502 29.59 30.06 -15.92
CA ASN A 502 29.03 30.40 -14.61
C ASN A 502 29.08 31.91 -14.28
N LEU A 503 29.80 32.74 -15.06
CA LEU A 503 29.79 34.21 -14.88
C LEU A 503 28.50 34.87 -15.37
N HIS A 504 27.72 34.22 -16.24
CA HIS A 504 26.40 34.71 -16.63
C HIS A 504 25.38 34.60 -15.50
N GLU A 505 25.47 33.56 -14.69
CA GLU A 505 24.62 33.36 -13.51
C GLU A 505 25.49 32.87 -12.34
N VAL A 506 25.99 33.83 -11.56
CA VAL A 506 26.91 33.55 -10.46
C VAL A 506 26.10 33.07 -9.26
N GLU A 507 26.12 31.76 -9.03
CA GLU A 507 25.43 31.14 -7.92
C GLU A 507 26.40 30.62 -6.87
N CYS A 508 26.08 30.87 -5.60
CA CYS A 508 26.81 30.33 -4.46
C CYS A 508 26.19 29.02 -3.96
N LYS A 509 26.96 28.26 -3.19
CA LYS A 509 26.41 27.11 -2.46
C LYS A 509 25.62 27.57 -1.23
N GLU A 510 26.19 28.51 -0.48
CA GLU A 510 25.60 29.06 0.73
C GLU A 510 26.11 30.49 1.00
N LEU A 511 25.24 31.35 1.50
CA LEU A 511 25.60 32.68 2.00
C LEU A 511 26.09 32.58 3.45
N LEU A 512 27.31 33.05 3.70
CA LEU A 512 27.95 32.97 5.01
C LEU A 512 27.80 34.26 5.81
N MET A 513 27.88 35.42 5.14
CA MET A 513 27.71 36.74 5.75
C MET A 513 27.00 37.70 4.80
N ASP A 514 26.21 38.62 5.37
CA ASP A 514 25.58 39.76 4.70
C ASP A 514 26.49 41.01 4.65
N SER A 515 27.79 40.81 4.80
CA SER A 515 28.81 41.83 4.66
C SER A 515 30.05 41.25 4.02
N PHE A 516 30.83 42.09 3.32
CA PHE A 516 32.18 41.74 2.91
C PHE A 516 33.18 42.26 3.94
N LYS A 517 34.05 41.39 4.46
CA LYS A 517 35.18 41.78 5.30
C LYS A 517 36.50 41.53 4.56
N PRO A 518 37.54 42.36 4.79
CA PRO A 518 38.88 42.13 4.20
C PRO A 518 39.52 40.80 4.60
N GLN A 519 39.04 40.18 5.68
CA GLN A 519 39.43 38.86 6.15
C GLN A 519 38.19 38.14 6.68
N PHE A 520 38.05 36.85 6.36
CA PHE A 520 36.95 36.02 6.84
C PHE A 520 37.42 35.17 8.02
N GLU A 521 36.72 35.20 9.14
CA GLU A 521 37.04 34.35 10.30
C GLU A 521 36.29 33.03 10.16
N LEU A 522 37.01 31.93 9.91
CA LEU A 522 36.41 30.59 9.80
C LEU A 522 35.95 30.07 11.17
N ASP A 523 36.75 30.38 12.20
CA ASP A 523 36.47 30.15 13.61
C ASP A 523 37.10 31.27 14.44
N ALA A 524 36.96 31.22 15.77
CA ALA A 524 37.46 32.26 16.69
C ALA A 524 38.99 32.50 16.63
N SER A 525 39.74 31.66 15.91
CA SER A 525 41.21 31.67 15.88
C SER A 525 41.82 31.54 14.48
N THR A 526 41.03 31.21 13.46
CA THR A 526 41.53 30.91 12.10
C THR A 526 41.03 31.95 11.11
N PRO A 527 41.81 33.01 10.86
CA PRO A 527 41.43 34.00 9.90
C PRO A 527 41.89 33.58 8.50
N VAL A 528 40.99 33.70 7.53
CA VAL A 528 41.17 33.32 6.13
C VAL A 528 41.34 34.57 5.29
N GLU A 529 42.50 34.69 4.65
CA GLU A 529 42.81 35.79 3.74
C GLU A 529 42.29 35.51 2.34
N TRP A 530 41.89 36.58 1.65
CA TRP A 530 41.60 36.54 0.22
C TRP A 530 42.90 36.41 -0.55
N ARG A 531 43.20 35.20 -1.04
CA ARG A 531 44.41 34.96 -1.83
C ARG A 531 44.20 35.28 -3.29
N TYR A 532 43.07 34.89 -3.87
CA TYR A 532 42.84 35.06 -5.30
C TYR A 532 41.79 36.14 -5.58
N LYS A 533 41.92 36.76 -6.75
CA LYS A 533 40.97 37.76 -7.24
C LYS A 533 40.57 37.38 -8.66
N LEU A 534 39.29 37.09 -8.86
CA LEU A 534 38.69 36.86 -10.17
C LEU A 534 38.05 38.15 -10.67
N ILE A 535 38.47 38.61 -11.84
CA ILE A 535 37.96 39.82 -12.49
C ILE A 535 37.38 39.42 -13.84
N ALA A 536 36.10 39.72 -14.05
CA ALA A 536 35.42 39.55 -15.33
C ALA A 536 35.08 40.93 -15.91
N THR A 537 35.49 41.19 -17.14
CA THR A 537 35.13 42.39 -17.89
C THR A 537 33.96 42.06 -18.80
N ILE A 538 32.84 42.76 -18.61
CA ILE A 538 31.56 42.47 -19.24
C ILE A 538 31.17 43.65 -20.14
N PHE A 539 30.79 43.31 -21.37
CA PHE A 539 30.19 44.22 -22.32
C PHE A 539 28.67 44.07 -22.29
N LEU A 540 27.97 45.17 -22.05
CA LEU A 540 26.52 45.23 -22.12
C LEU A 540 26.10 45.98 -23.39
N PRO A 541 25.33 45.36 -24.31
CA PRO A 541 24.86 46.04 -25.51
C PRO A 541 24.08 47.31 -25.17
N GLY A 542 24.53 48.44 -25.71
CA GLY A 542 23.95 49.76 -25.46
C GLY A 542 24.64 50.59 -24.37
N LYS A 543 25.68 50.06 -23.70
CA LYS A 543 26.60 50.85 -22.86
C LYS A 543 27.98 50.92 -23.54
N GLU A 544 28.59 52.12 -23.59
CA GLU A 544 29.95 52.29 -24.11
C GLU A 544 31.02 51.79 -23.12
N GLU A 545 30.74 51.92 -21.82
CA GLU A 545 31.64 51.48 -20.74
C GLU A 545 31.48 49.99 -20.43
N ARG A 546 32.61 49.31 -20.22
CA ARG A 546 32.64 47.91 -19.77
C ARG A 546 32.46 47.88 -18.25
N GLU A 547 31.66 46.94 -17.78
CA GLU A 547 31.51 46.70 -16.34
C GLU A 547 32.54 45.66 -15.89
N GLN A 548 33.18 45.90 -14.74
CA GLN A 548 34.08 44.92 -14.13
C GLN A 548 33.42 44.28 -12.91
N LYS A 549 33.32 42.95 -12.92
CA LYS A 549 32.86 42.16 -11.78
C LYS A 549 34.04 41.53 -11.09
N VAL A 550 34.13 41.74 -9.78
CA VAL A 550 35.27 41.34 -8.96
C VAL A 550 34.82 40.43 -7.84
N TYR A 551 35.40 39.24 -7.81
CA TYR A 551 35.18 38.24 -6.77
C TYR A 551 36.50 37.92 -6.08
N PHE A 552 36.54 38.06 -4.76
CA PHE A 552 37.66 37.67 -3.92
C PHE A 552 37.48 36.23 -3.49
N LEU A 553 38.54 35.43 -3.54
CA LEU A 553 38.49 34.00 -3.30
C LEU A 553 39.59 33.60 -2.32
N SER A 554 39.27 32.73 -1.36
CA SER A 554 40.29 32.16 -0.47
C SER A 554 41.11 31.08 -1.17
N GLU A 555 42.15 30.60 -0.49
CA GLU A 555 42.66 29.26 -0.74
C GLU A 555 41.58 28.19 -0.56
N ARG A 556 41.77 27.05 -1.22
CA ARG A 556 40.91 25.88 -1.02
C ARG A 556 41.12 25.36 0.41
N LEU A 557 40.11 25.56 1.25
CA LEU A 557 40.13 25.18 2.66
C LEU A 557 39.85 23.67 2.85
N GLY A 558 39.24 23.02 1.85
CA GLY A 558 39.01 21.59 1.85
C GLY A 558 38.58 21.03 0.49
N GLY A 559 38.36 19.72 0.43
CA GLY A 559 37.96 19.03 -0.80
C GLY A 559 36.67 19.59 -1.45
N THR A 560 35.74 20.10 -0.66
CA THR A 560 34.47 20.65 -1.17
C THR A 560 34.16 22.02 -0.59
N PHE A 561 35.20 22.74 -0.13
CA PHE A 561 35.02 23.99 0.59
C PHE A 561 36.07 25.03 0.18
N GLN A 562 35.57 26.14 -0.35
CA GLN A 562 36.29 27.36 -0.67
C GLN A 562 35.30 28.51 -0.51
N ILE A 563 35.78 29.65 -0.02
CA ILE A 563 34.95 30.82 0.22
C ILE A 563 35.25 31.92 -0.79
N GLY A 564 34.22 32.69 -1.09
CA GLY A 564 34.24 33.82 -2.00
C GLY A 564 33.59 35.04 -1.34
N GLY A 565 33.97 36.22 -1.81
CA GLY A 565 33.42 37.48 -1.34
C GLY A 565 33.27 38.48 -2.47
N SER A 566 32.24 39.32 -2.37
CA SER A 566 32.01 40.42 -3.31
C SER A 566 31.81 41.72 -2.53
N ILE A 567 32.70 42.70 -2.79
CA ILE A 567 32.56 44.06 -2.24
C ILE A 567 31.31 44.73 -2.81
N GLU A 568 31.04 44.55 -4.11
CA GLU A 568 29.89 45.17 -4.78
C GLU A 568 28.56 44.69 -4.16
N LYS A 569 28.44 43.37 -3.92
CA LYS A 569 27.23 42.80 -3.32
C LYS A 569 27.21 42.89 -1.79
N GLN A 570 28.34 43.23 -1.16
CA GLN A 570 28.54 43.19 0.29
C GLN A 570 28.23 41.80 0.87
N LEU A 571 28.77 40.74 0.28
CA LEU A 571 28.49 39.35 0.68
C LEU A 571 29.78 38.53 0.83
N THR A 572 29.73 37.57 1.75
CA THR A 572 30.66 36.44 1.81
C THR A 572 29.87 35.14 1.69
N PHE A 573 30.36 34.22 0.87
CA PHE A 573 29.63 33.02 0.45
C PHE A 573 30.58 31.83 0.24
N SER A 574 30.05 30.62 0.24
CA SER A 574 30.78 29.42 -0.17
C SER A 574 30.54 29.13 -1.65
N LEU A 575 31.58 28.69 -2.36
CA LEU A 575 31.49 28.39 -3.78
C LEU A 575 30.80 27.03 -4.02
N LYS A 576 30.12 26.90 -5.17
CA LYS A 576 29.68 25.60 -5.68
C LYS A 576 30.87 24.73 -6.06
N GLN A 577 30.67 23.41 -6.04
CA GLN A 577 31.73 22.44 -6.31
C GLN A 577 32.37 22.64 -7.69
N GLU A 578 31.56 22.94 -8.70
CA GLU A 578 32.01 23.22 -10.07
C GLU A 578 33.01 24.37 -10.15
N TRP A 579 32.77 25.44 -9.39
CA TRP A 579 33.70 26.56 -9.28
C TRP A 579 35.00 26.15 -8.60
N ILE A 580 34.92 25.40 -7.50
CA ILE A 580 36.09 24.96 -6.72
C ILE A 580 37.02 24.11 -7.58
N ASP A 581 36.46 23.15 -8.32
CA ASP A 581 37.25 22.23 -9.13
C ASP A 581 37.83 22.91 -10.37
N ALA A 582 37.07 23.79 -11.03
CA ALA A 582 37.56 24.59 -12.15
C ALA A 582 38.71 25.53 -11.72
N LEU A 583 38.53 26.26 -10.61
CA LEU A 583 39.58 27.12 -10.06
C LEU A 583 40.83 26.34 -9.66
N ALA A 584 40.67 25.15 -9.06
CA ALA A 584 41.81 24.33 -8.67
C ALA A 584 42.66 23.87 -9.86
N VAL A 585 42.04 23.58 -11.01
CA VAL A 585 42.76 23.23 -12.25
C VAL A 585 43.57 24.44 -12.75
N LEU A 586 42.94 25.61 -12.80
CA LEU A 586 43.57 26.83 -13.33
C LEU A 586 44.67 27.38 -12.42
N ILE A 587 44.51 27.28 -11.10
CA ILE A 587 45.50 27.75 -10.12
C ILE A 587 46.75 26.85 -10.13
N LYS A 588 46.59 25.53 -10.26
CA LYS A 588 47.72 24.57 -10.28
C LYS A 588 48.68 24.78 -11.45
N LYS A 589 48.26 25.42 -12.54
CA LYS A 589 49.11 25.76 -13.69
C LYS A 589 50.19 26.81 -13.33
N SER A 590 49.95 27.62 -12.30
CA SER A 590 50.81 28.76 -11.93
C SER A 590 51.89 28.47 -10.91
N LEU A 591 51.85 27.26 -10.31
CA LEU A 591 52.86 26.73 -9.40
C LEU A 591 53.80 25.80 -10.18
#